data_AF-A0A971X0C5-F1
#
_entry.id   AF-A0A971X0C5-F1
#
_cell.length_a   1.000
_cell.length_b   1.000
_cell.length_c   1.000
_cell.angle_alpha   90.00
_cell.angle_beta   90.00
_cell.angle_gamma   90.00
#
_symmetry.space_group_name_H-M   'P 1'
#
loop_
_entity.id
_entity.type
_entity.pdbx_description
1 polymer ?
#
loop_
_entity_poly.entity_id
_entity_poly.type
_entity_poly.pdbx_seq_one_letter_code
_entity_poly.pdbx_strand_id
1 'polypeptide(L)'
;MKHQLKLPAESSQKAPIRRLIKSLSAGINLNREAESGKALELSIYLYSVGDKNQARDLLGSFAFDMFYSEKSGAWGTKKEALAFLAYIYIESEETDKATRIIHELFESNPNLDLNDIDWVFEQAIDDTEYYQPRESWNTKVLNDLTKKERITGHFSQVREMIFPYVCGILLSAGGEGIIKNLEKIILSELEWLSSELQDD
;
A
#
# COMPACT_ATOMS: atom_id res chain seq x y z
N MET A 1 -16.06 -11.71 16.59
CA MET A 1 -16.86 -10.47 16.52
C MET A 1 -16.72 -9.91 15.10
N LYS A 2 -17.75 -9.28 14.51
CA LYS A 2 -17.55 -8.58 13.22
C LYS A 2 -16.70 -7.34 13.50
N HIS A 3 -15.43 -7.38 13.12
CA HIS A 3 -14.57 -6.20 13.14
C HIS A 3 -15.15 -5.20 12.14
N GLN A 4 -15.73 -4.12 12.67
CA GLN A 4 -16.18 -3.02 11.82
C GLN A 4 -14.96 -2.16 11.49
N LEU A 5 -14.77 -1.92 10.18
CA LEU A 5 -13.76 -1.00 9.69
C LEU A 5 -13.91 0.36 10.37
N LYS A 6 -12.84 0.87 10.96
CA LYS A 6 -12.82 2.22 11.52
C LYS A 6 -12.59 3.22 10.40
N LEU A 7 -13.68 3.75 9.85
CA LEU A 7 -13.59 4.75 8.81
C LEU A 7 -13.19 6.12 9.39
N PRO A 8 -12.41 6.91 8.65
CA PRO A 8 -12.21 8.31 8.97
C PRO A 8 -13.55 9.06 9.06
N ALA A 9 -13.64 10.02 9.98
CA ALA A 9 -14.73 10.98 9.96
C ALA A 9 -14.69 11.76 8.62
N GLU A 10 -15.83 12.23 8.12
CA GLU A 10 -15.87 13.08 6.92
C GLU A 10 -15.03 14.33 7.18
N SER A 11 -13.79 14.29 6.69
CA SER A 11 -12.85 15.40 6.75
C SER A 11 -13.10 16.32 5.55
N SER A 12 -12.46 17.48 5.57
CA SER A 12 -12.39 18.42 4.44
C SER A 12 -11.69 17.85 3.19
N GLN A 13 -11.47 16.53 3.12
CA GLN A 13 -10.78 15.85 2.03
C GLN A 13 -11.57 15.88 0.71
N LYS A 14 -10.84 15.72 -0.39
CA LYS A 14 -11.37 15.80 -1.74
C LYS A 14 -12.40 14.73 -2.11
N ALA A 15 -13.02 14.93 -3.28
CA ALA A 15 -14.01 14.02 -3.85
C ALA A 15 -13.55 12.55 -3.97
N PRO A 16 -12.30 12.20 -4.36
CA PRO A 16 -11.87 10.81 -4.44
C PRO A 16 -11.94 10.09 -3.09
N ILE A 17 -11.39 10.72 -2.03
CA ILE A 17 -11.40 10.14 -0.69
C ILE A 17 -12.83 10.07 -0.13
N ARG A 18 -13.62 11.16 -0.25
CA ARG A 18 -15.04 11.15 0.16
C ARG A 18 -15.85 10.05 -0.52
N ARG A 19 -15.59 9.79 -1.81
CA ARG A 19 -16.24 8.69 -2.55
C ARG A 19 -15.86 7.32 -2.00
N LEU A 20 -14.59 7.11 -1.63
CA LEU A 20 -14.14 5.86 -1.01
C LEU A 20 -14.77 5.68 0.38
N ILE A 21 -14.72 6.70 1.24
CA ILE A 21 -15.40 6.67 2.56
C ILE A 21 -16.87 6.33 2.38
N LYS A 22 -17.59 7.03 1.49
CA LYS A 22 -19.00 6.75 1.20
C LYS A 22 -19.25 5.33 0.67
N SER A 23 -18.39 4.83 -0.23
CA SER A 23 -18.49 3.46 -0.73
C SER A 23 -18.28 2.43 0.38
N LEU A 24 -17.38 2.70 1.32
CA LEU A 24 -17.03 1.80 2.41
C LEU A 24 -18.10 1.83 3.53
N SER A 25 -18.75 2.97 3.75
CA SER A 25 -19.87 3.09 4.69
C SER A 25 -21.11 2.25 4.33
N ALA A 26 -21.22 1.79 3.07
CA ALA A 26 -22.32 0.92 2.64
C ALA A 26 -22.21 -0.53 3.19
N GLY A 27 -21.17 -0.83 3.96
CA GLY A 27 -20.90 -2.14 4.54
C GLY A 27 -19.79 -2.86 3.79
N ILE A 28 -18.93 -3.52 4.56
CA ILE A 28 -17.73 -4.19 4.05
C ILE A 28 -17.73 -5.64 4.49
N ASN A 29 -17.47 -6.50 3.53
CA ASN A 29 -17.06 -7.87 3.66
C ASN A 29 -15.55 -7.93 3.45
N LEU A 30 -14.81 -8.09 4.54
CA LEU A 30 -13.34 -8.20 4.52
C LEU A 30 -12.81 -9.41 3.73
N ASN A 31 -13.69 -10.36 3.38
CA ASN A 31 -13.35 -11.51 2.55
C ASN A 31 -13.61 -11.26 1.06
N ARG A 32 -14.07 -10.06 0.67
CA ARG A 32 -14.19 -9.63 -0.72
C ARG A 32 -13.04 -8.69 -1.06
N GLU A 33 -12.19 -9.15 -1.96
CA GLU A 33 -11.02 -8.44 -2.49
C GLU A 33 -11.36 -7.01 -2.95
N ALA A 34 -12.46 -6.82 -3.67
CA ALA A 34 -12.87 -5.50 -4.15
C ALA A 34 -13.21 -4.50 -3.02
N GLU A 35 -13.63 -4.99 -1.86
CA GLU A 35 -14.03 -4.16 -0.73
C GLU A 35 -12.83 -3.90 0.20
N SER A 36 -11.96 -4.89 0.43
CA SER A 36 -10.68 -4.69 1.12
C SER A 36 -9.70 -3.84 0.31
N GLY A 37 -9.68 -3.99 -1.02
CA GLY A 37 -8.83 -3.21 -1.92
C GLY A 37 -9.15 -1.72 -1.85
N LYS A 38 -10.42 -1.35 -1.69
CA LYS A 38 -10.84 0.04 -1.45
C LYS A 38 -10.38 0.58 -0.10
N ALA A 39 -10.33 -0.26 0.93
CA ALA A 39 -9.84 0.14 2.25
C ALA A 39 -8.31 0.37 2.21
N LEU A 40 -7.57 -0.46 1.49
CA LEU A 40 -6.15 -0.25 1.20
C LEU A 40 -5.93 1.03 0.38
N GLU A 41 -6.71 1.24 -0.69
CA GLU A 41 -6.67 2.45 -1.52
C GLU A 41 -6.90 3.71 -0.68
N LEU A 42 -7.94 3.71 0.17
CA LEU A 42 -8.21 4.80 1.09
C LEU A 42 -7.04 5.04 2.05
N SER A 43 -6.43 3.98 2.57
CA SER A 43 -5.30 4.10 3.50
C SER A 43 -4.09 4.78 2.84
N ILE A 44 -3.76 4.42 1.60
CA ILE A 44 -2.66 5.05 0.85
C ILE A 44 -2.95 6.52 0.58
N TYR A 45 -4.19 6.86 0.18
CA TYR A 45 -4.57 8.26 -0.05
C TYR A 45 -4.54 9.11 1.23
N LEU A 46 -4.98 8.57 2.36
CA LEU A 46 -4.88 9.26 3.65
C LEU A 46 -3.42 9.50 4.03
N TYR A 47 -2.57 8.50 3.85
CA TYR A 47 -1.15 8.63 4.12
C TYR A 47 -0.50 9.70 3.23
N SER A 48 -0.80 9.69 1.92
CA SER A 48 -0.19 10.63 0.97
C SER A 48 -0.53 12.08 1.28
N VAL A 49 -1.75 12.37 1.78
CA VAL A 49 -2.14 13.74 2.15
C VAL A 49 -1.72 14.15 3.57
N GLY A 50 -0.97 13.31 4.28
CA GLY A 50 -0.43 13.59 5.61
C GLY A 50 -1.26 13.05 6.79
N ASP A 51 -2.40 12.41 6.55
CA ASP A 51 -3.27 11.83 7.58
C ASP A 51 -2.77 10.45 8.05
N LYS A 52 -1.47 10.35 8.39
CA LYS A 52 -0.77 9.10 8.72
C LYS A 52 -1.46 8.29 9.83
N ASN A 53 -1.97 8.96 10.86
CA ASN A 53 -2.68 8.30 11.97
C ASN A 53 -3.99 7.63 11.52
N GLN A 54 -4.76 8.29 10.65
CA GLN A 54 -6.00 7.72 10.14
C GLN A 54 -5.72 6.55 9.20
N ALA A 55 -4.69 6.65 8.36
CA ALA A 55 -4.23 5.54 7.54
C ALA A 55 -3.83 4.33 8.40
N ARG A 56 -3.04 4.56 9.46
CA ARG A 56 -2.62 3.52 10.41
C ARG A 56 -3.80 2.86 11.11
N ASP A 57 -4.72 3.65 11.66
CA ASP A 57 -5.90 3.15 12.37
C ASP A 57 -6.83 2.36 11.45
N LEU A 58 -6.98 2.83 10.20
CA LEU A 58 -7.76 2.16 9.18
C LEU A 58 -7.17 0.79 8.86
N LEU A 59 -5.89 0.72 8.48
CA LEU A 59 -5.16 -0.53 8.20
C LEU A 59 -5.25 -1.51 9.37
N GLY A 60 -4.98 -1.03 10.59
CA GLY A 60 -5.04 -1.84 11.80
C GLY A 60 -6.43 -2.39 12.12
N SER A 61 -7.49 -1.75 11.62
CA SER A 61 -8.88 -2.19 11.84
C SER A 61 -9.34 -3.33 10.91
N PHE A 62 -8.56 -3.71 9.89
CA PHE A 62 -8.94 -4.78 8.98
C PHE A 62 -7.82 -5.75 8.60
N ALA A 63 -6.57 -5.30 8.49
CA ALA A 63 -5.51 -6.09 7.85
C ALA A 63 -5.27 -7.43 8.57
N PHE A 64 -5.31 -7.45 9.90
CA PHE A 64 -5.16 -8.67 10.70
C PHE A 64 -6.36 -9.62 10.58
N ASP A 65 -7.56 -9.05 10.50
CA ASP A 65 -8.84 -9.78 10.54
C ASP A 65 -9.26 -10.39 9.20
N MET A 66 -8.56 -10.06 8.10
CA MET A 66 -8.79 -10.67 6.79
C MET A 66 -8.46 -12.17 6.84
N PHE A 67 -9.44 -13.01 6.53
CA PHE A 67 -9.29 -14.46 6.55
C PHE A 67 -8.55 -14.99 5.30
N TYR A 68 -7.62 -15.91 5.54
CA TYR A 68 -6.93 -16.66 4.51
C TYR A 68 -7.87 -17.67 3.85
N SER A 69 -7.96 -17.62 2.52
CA SER A 69 -8.26 -18.79 1.72
C SER A 69 -7.35 -18.78 0.50
N GLU A 70 -6.70 -19.91 0.19
CA GLU A 70 -5.81 -20.06 -0.97
C GLU A 70 -6.47 -19.68 -2.31
N LYS A 71 -7.81 -19.62 -2.34
CA LYS A 71 -8.61 -19.31 -3.53
C LYS A 71 -9.09 -17.85 -3.59
N SER A 72 -8.78 -17.01 -2.60
CA SER A 72 -9.24 -15.62 -2.55
C SER A 72 -8.10 -14.63 -2.75
N GLY A 73 -8.22 -13.74 -3.75
CA GLY A 73 -7.32 -12.60 -3.93
C GLY A 73 -7.28 -11.62 -2.74
N ALA A 74 -8.18 -11.78 -1.76
CA ALA A 74 -8.11 -11.12 -0.45
C ALA A 74 -6.77 -11.34 0.28
N TRP A 75 -6.05 -12.44 0.02
CA TRP A 75 -4.71 -12.64 0.59
C TRP A 75 -3.68 -11.63 0.05
N GLY A 76 -3.72 -11.31 -1.25
CA GLY A 76 -2.85 -10.31 -1.86
C GLY A 76 -3.04 -8.95 -1.20
N THR A 77 -4.30 -8.53 -1.02
CA THR A 77 -4.62 -7.28 -0.32
C THR A 77 -4.21 -7.31 1.15
N LYS A 78 -4.34 -8.44 1.85
CA LYS A 78 -3.85 -8.57 3.24
C LYS A 78 -2.35 -8.35 3.33
N LYS A 79 -1.57 -9.00 2.46
CA LYS A 79 -0.12 -8.83 2.36
C LYS A 79 0.25 -7.36 2.17
N GLU A 80 -0.37 -6.71 1.19
CA GLU A 80 -0.10 -5.31 0.85
C GLU A 80 -0.50 -4.35 2.00
N ALA A 81 -1.63 -4.61 2.66
CA ALA A 81 -2.09 -3.81 3.80
C ALA A 81 -1.18 -3.95 5.03
N LEU A 82 -0.72 -5.16 5.34
CA LEU A 82 0.22 -5.39 6.44
C LEU A 82 1.60 -4.79 6.12
N ALA A 83 2.07 -4.93 4.88
CA ALA A 83 3.31 -4.30 4.42
C ALA A 83 3.24 -2.78 4.53
N PHE A 84 2.11 -2.17 4.12
CA PHE A 84 1.95 -0.73 4.25
C PHE A 84 1.84 -0.26 5.69
N LEU A 85 1.18 -1.03 6.56
CA LEU A 85 1.15 -0.75 7.99
C LEU A 85 2.56 -0.81 8.60
N ALA A 86 3.38 -1.79 8.21
CA ALA A 86 4.77 -1.90 8.63
C ALA A 86 5.62 -0.73 8.12
N TYR A 87 5.43 -0.30 6.86
CA TYR A 87 6.06 0.90 6.31
C TYR A 87 5.77 2.15 7.15
N ILE A 88 4.51 2.38 7.55
CA ILE A 88 4.15 3.52 8.41
C ILE A 88 4.88 3.47 9.76
N TYR A 89 5.05 2.27 10.35
CA TYR A 89 5.79 2.11 11.60
C TYR A 89 7.30 2.31 11.43
N ILE A 90 7.90 1.89 10.32
CA ILE A 90 9.30 2.18 9.98
C ILE A 90 9.52 3.70 9.93
N GLU A 91 8.68 4.40 9.18
CA GLU A 91 8.71 5.86 9.04
C GLU A 91 8.47 6.62 10.35
N SER A 92 7.86 5.96 11.34
CA SER A 92 7.60 6.52 12.67
C SER A 92 8.67 6.11 13.70
N GLU A 93 9.78 5.51 13.26
CA GLU A 93 10.87 4.97 14.11
C GLU A 93 10.39 3.89 15.09
N GLU A 94 9.27 3.22 14.80
CA GLU A 94 8.69 2.13 15.60
C GLU A 94 9.04 0.74 15.01
N THR A 95 10.33 0.51 14.73
CA THR A 95 10.82 -0.68 14.00
C THR A 95 10.38 -2.00 14.62
N ASP A 96 10.33 -2.12 15.95
CA ASP A 96 9.88 -3.35 16.63
C ASP A 96 8.44 -3.76 16.23
N LYS A 97 7.56 -2.77 16.05
CA LYS A 97 6.18 -3.02 15.60
C LYS A 97 6.15 -3.46 14.14
N ALA A 98 6.95 -2.81 13.29
CA ALA A 98 7.07 -3.18 11.88
C ALA A 98 7.61 -4.60 11.70
N THR A 99 8.68 -4.96 12.42
CA THR A 99 9.26 -6.31 12.44
C THR A 99 8.21 -7.34 12.82
N ARG A 100 7.46 -7.11 13.91
CA ARG A 100 6.42 -8.05 14.35
C ARG A 100 5.35 -8.30 13.28
N ILE A 101 4.89 -7.25 12.60
CA ILE A 101 3.88 -7.35 11.54
C ILE A 101 4.39 -8.20 10.38
N ILE A 102 5.64 -7.99 9.97
CA ILE A 102 6.24 -8.70 8.84
C ILE A 102 6.50 -10.15 9.20
N HIS A 103 7.01 -10.43 10.40
CA HIS A 103 7.14 -11.80 10.88
C HIS A 103 5.78 -12.54 10.88
N GLU A 104 4.72 -11.90 11.37
CA GLU A 104 3.37 -12.50 11.34
C GLU A 104 2.89 -12.80 9.91
N LEU A 105 3.22 -11.95 8.94
CA LEU A 105 2.90 -12.16 7.53
C LEU A 105 3.60 -13.41 6.95
N PHE A 106 4.88 -13.64 7.29
CA PHE A 106 5.60 -14.85 6.88
C PHE A 106 5.13 -16.09 7.64
N GLU A 107 4.98 -16.01 8.96
CA GLU A 107 4.54 -17.14 9.79
C GLU A 107 3.11 -17.61 9.45
N SER A 108 2.23 -16.68 9.04
CA SER A 108 0.86 -17.00 8.63
C SER A 108 0.75 -17.52 7.19
N ASN A 109 1.84 -17.58 6.43
CA ASN A 109 1.85 -18.06 5.06
C ASN A 109 2.75 -19.29 4.87
N PRO A 110 2.18 -20.50 4.77
CA PRO A 110 2.97 -21.71 4.53
C PRO A 110 3.69 -21.72 3.16
N ASN A 111 3.36 -20.80 2.26
CA ASN A 111 3.93 -20.68 0.91
C ASN A 111 4.78 -19.40 0.71
N LEU A 112 5.05 -18.63 1.77
CA LEU A 112 6.11 -17.59 1.75
C LEU A 112 7.14 -18.02 2.78
N ASP A 113 8.23 -18.62 2.35
CA ASP A 113 9.39 -18.82 3.21
C ASP A 113 10.42 -17.68 3.03
N LEU A 114 11.47 -17.67 3.83
CA LEU A 114 12.52 -16.67 3.74
C LEU A 114 13.33 -16.77 2.43
N ASN A 115 13.29 -17.89 1.71
CA ASN A 115 13.92 -18.05 0.39
C ASN A 115 13.09 -17.39 -0.72
N ASP A 116 11.77 -17.21 -0.52
CA ASP A 116 10.92 -16.43 -1.44
C ASP A 116 11.23 -14.92 -1.40
N ILE A 117 12.00 -14.45 -0.43
CA ILE A 117 12.47 -13.06 -0.35
C ILE A 117 13.38 -12.72 -1.53
N ASP A 118 14.26 -13.65 -1.94
CA ASP A 118 15.15 -13.44 -3.07
C ASP A 118 14.33 -13.23 -4.36
N TRP A 119 13.28 -14.03 -4.56
CA TRP A 119 12.36 -13.85 -5.70
C TRP A 119 11.59 -12.52 -5.65
N VAL A 120 11.15 -12.10 -4.46
CA VAL A 120 10.52 -10.77 -4.26
C VAL A 120 11.50 -9.65 -4.63
N PHE A 121 12.79 -9.80 -4.33
CA PHE A 121 13.82 -8.85 -4.73
C PHE A 121 14.13 -8.90 -6.22
N GLU A 122 14.21 -10.08 -6.84
CA GLU A 122 14.40 -10.21 -8.28
C GLU A 122 13.29 -9.47 -9.05
N GLN A 123 12.02 -9.63 -8.65
CA GLN A 123 10.92 -8.88 -9.25
C GLN A 123 11.04 -7.38 -9.02
N ALA A 124 11.39 -6.97 -7.79
CA ALA A 124 11.56 -5.57 -7.46
C ALA A 124 12.73 -4.92 -8.20
N ILE A 125 13.81 -5.68 -8.49
CA ILE A 125 14.93 -5.23 -9.30
C ILE A 125 14.43 -4.90 -10.71
N ASP A 126 13.76 -5.83 -11.37
CA ASP A 126 13.20 -5.61 -12.71
C ASP A 126 12.30 -4.35 -12.72
N ASP A 127 11.39 -4.25 -11.75
CA ASP A 127 10.49 -3.10 -11.64
C ASP A 127 11.24 -1.78 -11.42
N THR A 128 12.33 -1.79 -10.63
CA THR A 128 13.16 -0.59 -10.40
C THR A 128 14.06 -0.23 -11.58
N GLU A 129 14.58 -1.21 -12.32
CA GLU A 129 15.46 -0.99 -13.47
C GLU A 129 14.70 -0.35 -14.63
N TYR A 130 13.45 -0.74 -14.82
CA TYR A 130 12.57 -0.20 -15.86
C TYR A 130 11.63 0.90 -15.35
N TYR A 131 11.75 1.30 -14.09
CA TYR A 131 10.92 2.37 -13.55
C TYR A 131 11.22 3.70 -14.27
N GLN A 132 10.19 4.22 -14.91
CA GLN A 132 10.15 5.59 -15.40
C GLN A 132 9.04 6.32 -14.64
N PRO A 133 9.35 7.41 -13.92
CA PRO A 133 8.32 8.22 -13.28
C PRO A 133 7.20 8.51 -14.27
N ARG A 134 5.93 8.40 -13.85
CA ARG A 134 4.81 8.60 -14.79
C ARG A 134 4.84 9.98 -15.43
N GLU A 135 5.30 11.02 -14.73
CA GLU A 135 5.52 12.36 -15.31
C GLU A 135 6.56 12.41 -16.43
N SER A 136 7.51 11.46 -16.44
CA SER A 136 8.50 11.29 -17.51
C SER A 136 7.95 10.51 -18.71
N TRP A 137 6.75 9.91 -18.60
CA TRP A 137 6.10 9.28 -19.74
C TRP A 137 5.78 10.34 -20.78
N ASN A 138 5.81 9.93 -22.06
CA ASN A 138 5.49 10.82 -23.17
C ASN A 138 4.20 11.59 -22.87
N THR A 139 4.26 12.93 -22.87
CA THR A 139 3.15 13.80 -22.52
C THR A 139 1.88 13.48 -23.31
N LYS A 140 2.01 12.91 -24.52
CA LYS A 140 0.87 12.38 -25.28
C LYS A 140 0.13 11.25 -24.55
N VAL A 141 0.85 10.27 -24.00
CA VAL A 141 0.27 9.13 -23.25
C VAL A 141 -0.40 9.61 -21.95
N LEU A 142 0.21 10.56 -21.23
CA LEU A 142 -0.39 11.12 -20.02
C LEU A 142 -1.64 11.96 -20.28
N ASN A 143 -1.67 12.66 -21.41
CA ASN A 143 -2.82 13.45 -21.83
C ASN A 143 -4.00 12.58 -22.28
N ASP A 144 -3.74 11.35 -22.72
CA ASP A 144 -4.77 10.39 -23.09
C ASP A 144 -5.42 9.71 -21.87
N LEU A 145 -4.74 9.73 -20.70
CA LEU A 145 -5.26 9.18 -19.45
C LEU A 145 -6.17 10.19 -18.74
N THR A 146 -7.30 9.69 -18.22
CA THR A 146 -8.12 10.44 -17.27
C THR A 146 -7.39 10.63 -15.94
N LYS A 147 -7.76 11.66 -15.17
CA LYS A 147 -7.23 11.86 -13.80
C LYS A 147 -7.41 10.62 -12.92
N LYS A 148 -8.51 9.88 -13.09
CA LYS A 148 -8.76 8.63 -12.37
C LYS A 148 -7.72 7.57 -12.73
N GLU A 149 -7.45 7.37 -14.01
CA GLU A 149 -6.48 6.36 -14.47
C GLU A 149 -5.06 6.68 -14.02
N ARG A 150 -4.68 7.96 -14.02
CA ARG A 150 -3.40 8.39 -13.44
C ARG A 150 -3.33 8.06 -11.95
N ILE A 151 -4.30 8.51 -11.16
CA ILE A 151 -4.36 8.23 -9.71
C ILE A 151 -4.29 6.73 -9.42
N THR A 152 -5.08 5.91 -10.12
CA THR A 152 -5.04 4.45 -9.97
C THR A 152 -3.66 3.88 -10.30
N GLY A 153 -3.01 4.42 -11.31
CA GLY A 153 -1.67 4.00 -11.69
C GLY A 153 -0.60 4.32 -10.64
N HIS A 154 -0.61 5.52 -10.08
CA HIS A 154 0.30 5.91 -9.01
C HIS A 154 0.04 5.09 -7.72
N PHE A 155 -1.24 4.86 -7.39
CA PHE A 155 -1.63 3.95 -6.31
C PHE A 155 -1.06 2.54 -6.50
N SER A 156 -1.17 1.96 -7.69
CA SER A 156 -0.63 0.62 -7.98
C SER A 156 0.88 0.57 -7.78
N GLN A 157 1.62 1.59 -8.22
CA GLN A 157 3.07 1.64 -8.07
C GLN A 157 3.48 1.65 -6.59
N VAL A 158 2.83 2.48 -5.77
CA VAL A 158 3.08 2.50 -4.31
C VAL A 158 2.84 1.11 -3.72
N ARG A 159 1.71 0.48 -4.07
CA ARG A 159 1.30 -0.83 -3.57
C ARG A 159 2.32 -1.93 -3.88
N GLU A 160 2.89 -1.91 -5.09
CA GLU A 160 3.85 -2.90 -5.57
C GLU A 160 5.22 -2.75 -4.91
N MET A 161 5.69 -1.51 -4.68
CA MET A 161 7.05 -1.24 -4.18
C MET A 161 7.19 -1.36 -2.65
N ILE A 162 6.11 -1.18 -1.88
CA ILE A 162 6.18 -1.18 -0.41
C ILE A 162 6.64 -2.52 0.16
N PHE A 163 6.11 -3.63 -0.34
CA PHE A 163 6.42 -4.94 0.22
C PHE A 163 7.91 -5.31 0.10
N PRO A 164 8.53 -5.25 -1.09
CA PRO A 164 9.97 -5.50 -1.21
C PRO A 164 10.81 -4.49 -0.41
N TYR A 165 10.41 -3.22 -0.34
CA TYR A 165 11.10 -2.22 0.48
C TYR A 165 11.14 -2.63 1.96
N VAL A 166 9.97 -2.97 2.52
CA VAL A 166 9.86 -3.35 3.94
C VAL A 166 10.64 -4.63 4.23
N CYS A 167 10.56 -5.64 3.36
CA CYS A 167 11.37 -6.85 3.48
C CYS A 167 12.88 -6.52 3.49
N GLY A 168 13.32 -5.57 2.67
CA GLY A 168 14.74 -5.21 2.57
C GLY A 168 15.26 -4.52 3.82
N ILE A 169 14.47 -3.58 4.35
CA ILE A 169 14.79 -2.87 5.58
C ILE A 169 14.87 -3.82 6.78
N LEU A 170 13.94 -4.77 6.89
CA LEU A 170 13.78 -5.57 8.11
C LEU A 170 14.50 -6.92 8.08
N LEU A 171 14.65 -7.53 6.90
CA LEU A 171 15.16 -8.91 6.77
C LEU A 171 16.59 -8.95 6.21
N SER A 172 17.22 -7.79 5.98
CA SER A 172 18.63 -7.66 5.59
C SER A 172 19.01 -8.50 4.35
N ALA A 173 18.09 -8.65 3.40
CA ALA A 173 18.43 -9.17 2.07
C ALA A 173 19.38 -8.17 1.41
N GLY A 174 20.60 -8.61 1.08
CA GLY A 174 21.67 -7.75 0.59
C GLY A 174 21.22 -6.90 -0.60
N GLY A 175 21.07 -5.59 -0.39
CA GLY A 175 20.49 -4.74 -1.43
C GLY A 175 20.35 -3.27 -1.08
N GLU A 176 21.30 -2.65 -0.36
CA GLU A 176 21.22 -1.22 0.00
C GLU A 176 20.90 -0.31 -1.20
N GLY A 177 21.42 -0.64 -2.39
CA GLY A 177 21.14 0.10 -3.61
C GLY A 177 19.68 -0.02 -4.08
N ILE A 178 19.12 -1.24 -4.03
CA ILE A 178 17.74 -1.52 -4.42
C ILE A 178 16.77 -0.88 -3.44
N ILE A 179 17.02 -1.01 -2.13
CA ILE A 179 16.19 -0.41 -1.08
C ILE A 179 16.09 1.11 -1.27
N LYS A 180 17.21 1.79 -1.54
CA LYS A 180 17.24 3.23 -1.83
C LYS A 180 16.47 3.60 -3.11
N ASN A 181 16.45 2.73 -4.11
CA ASN A 181 15.68 2.98 -5.33
C ASN A 181 14.18 2.79 -5.08
N LEU A 182 13.79 1.73 -4.38
CA LEU A 182 12.39 1.50 -3.97
C LEU A 182 11.86 2.66 -3.13
N GLU A 183 12.65 3.14 -2.17
CA GLU A 183 12.31 4.32 -1.36
C GLU A 183 12.02 5.55 -2.21
N LYS A 184 12.91 5.87 -3.16
CA LYS A 184 12.71 7.01 -4.08
C LYS A 184 11.44 6.88 -4.89
N ILE A 185 11.13 5.68 -5.40
CA ILE A 185 9.90 5.43 -6.15
C ILE A 185 8.68 5.66 -5.26
N ILE A 186 8.65 5.03 -4.08
CA ILE A 186 7.53 5.17 -3.12
C ILE A 186 7.30 6.64 -2.79
N LEU A 187 8.35 7.38 -2.45
CA LEU A 187 8.25 8.80 -2.10
C LEU A 187 7.75 9.65 -3.28
N SER A 188 8.28 9.44 -4.49
CA SER A 188 7.85 10.17 -5.68
C SER A 188 6.38 9.94 -6.02
N GLU A 189 5.91 8.69 -5.91
CA GLU A 189 4.53 8.32 -6.20
C GLU A 189 3.56 8.86 -5.14
N LEU A 190 3.96 8.85 -3.86
CA LEU A 190 3.20 9.45 -2.77
C LEU A 190 3.11 10.98 -2.88
N GLU A 191 4.20 11.65 -3.27
CA GLU A 191 4.21 13.09 -3.51
C GLU A 191 3.25 13.48 -4.64
N TRP A 192 3.26 12.71 -5.73
CA TRP A 192 2.32 12.91 -6.83
C TRP A 192 0.87 12.69 -6.40
N LEU A 193 0.59 11.62 -5.64
CA LEU A 193 -0.74 11.41 -5.08
C LEU A 193 -1.17 12.57 -4.17
N SER A 194 -0.24 13.10 -3.36
CA SER A 194 -0.52 14.25 -2.50
C SER A 194 -0.97 15.47 -3.31
N SER A 195 -0.23 15.88 -4.35
CA SER A 195 -0.58 17.06 -5.16
C SER A 195 -1.98 16.91 -5.78
N GLU A 196 -2.24 15.76 -6.39
CA GLU A 196 -3.50 15.49 -7.08
C GLU A 196 -4.69 15.34 -6.13
N LEU A 197 -4.45 14.95 -4.89
CA LEU A 197 -5.42 14.82 -3.81
C LEU A 197 -5.52 16.06 -2.90
N GLN A 198 -4.65 17.07 -3.02
CA GLN A 198 -4.68 18.33 -2.24
C GLN A 198 -5.13 19.58 -3.01
N ASP A 199 -4.85 19.74 -4.31
CA ASP A 199 -5.37 20.85 -5.18
C ASP A 199 -6.91 21.04 -5.27
N ASP A 200 -7.45 22.09 -4.65
CA ASP A 200 -8.88 22.49 -4.67
C ASP A 200 -9.55 22.52 -6.05
#